data_AF-A0A1G1ASQ0-F1
#
_entry.id   AF-A0A1G1ASQ0-F1
#
_cell.length_a   1.000
_cell.length_b   1.000
_cell.length_c   1.000
_cell.angle_alpha   90.00
_cell.angle_beta   90.00
_cell.angle_gamma   90.00
#
_symmetry.space_group_name_H-M   'P 1'
#
loop_
_entity.id
_entity.type
_entity.pdbx_description
1 polymer ?
#
loop_
_entity_poly.entity_id
_entity_poly.type
_entity_poly.pdbx_seq_one_letter_code
_entity_poly.pdbx_strand_id
1 'polypeptide(L)'
;MKKQIFKQFIIAAFVAGFGFTAVSAMSAPDEAQRQMIQRVIEAKQKLKEAEAAKGAERQKLMGEHMKMMKETMEKMQTMKPKAGMTMQEHEDWINEHQNLMEDMMGQMMEEHHMLMDMGKMPIGMGDMHQH
;
A
#
# COMPACT_ATOMS: atom_id res chain seq x y z
N MET A 1 -53.64 -10.75 -38.94
CA MET A 1 -53.39 -9.52 -38.14
C MET A 1 -54.60 -9.26 -37.26
N LYS A 2 -54.45 -9.37 -35.93
CA LYS A 2 -55.55 -9.26 -34.95
C LYS A 2 -55.28 -8.07 -34.01
N LYS A 3 -56.16 -7.06 -34.16
CA LYS A 3 -56.87 -6.25 -33.14
C LYS A 3 -56.13 -5.63 -31.94
N GLN A 4 -56.56 -4.38 -31.68
CA GLN A 4 -56.61 -3.62 -30.41
C GLN A 4 -55.31 -2.87 -30.05
N ILE A 5 -55.17 -1.58 -30.35
CA ILE A 5 -55.87 -0.42 -29.75
C ILE A 5 -55.95 -0.53 -28.23
N PHE A 6 -54.94 -0.04 -27.52
CA PHE A 6 -55.12 0.52 -26.18
C PHE A 6 -54.07 1.60 -25.88
N LYS A 7 -54.42 2.81 -26.31
CA LYS A 7 -54.33 4.08 -25.55
C LYS A 7 -52.98 4.50 -24.96
N GLN A 8 -52.45 5.57 -25.57
CA GLN A 8 -51.83 6.68 -24.85
C GLN A 8 -52.71 7.11 -23.67
N PHE A 9 -52.18 7.07 -22.45
CA PHE A 9 -52.55 7.94 -21.31
C PHE A 9 -51.33 7.96 -20.37
N ILE A 10 -50.56 9.04 -20.37
CA ILE A 10 -50.67 10.19 -19.45
C ILE A 10 -49.87 9.93 -18.15
N ILE A 11 -48.69 10.55 -18.05
CA ILE A 11 -48.37 11.72 -17.21
C ILE A 11 -47.81 11.32 -15.82
N ALA A 12 -46.56 11.74 -15.62
CA ALA A 12 -45.88 12.19 -14.40
C ALA A 12 -46.37 11.67 -13.03
N ALA A 13 -45.43 11.05 -12.31
CA ALA A 13 -45.32 11.20 -10.87
C ALA A 13 -43.86 11.49 -10.50
N PHE A 14 -43.61 12.77 -10.24
CA PHE A 14 -42.47 13.28 -9.49
C PHE A 14 -42.55 12.65 -8.09
N VAL A 15 -41.63 11.75 -7.75
CA VAL A 15 -41.36 11.43 -6.34
C VAL A 15 -39.89 11.68 -6.10
N ALA A 16 -39.65 12.75 -5.37
CA ALA A 16 -38.41 13.07 -4.70
C ALA A 16 -37.91 11.84 -3.94
N GLY A 17 -36.95 11.16 -4.53
CA GLY A 17 -36.05 10.26 -3.84
C GLY A 17 -34.66 10.87 -3.96
N PHE A 18 -34.41 11.94 -3.20
CA PHE A 18 -33.07 12.13 -2.66
C PHE A 18 -32.81 10.88 -1.80
N GLY A 19 -32.38 9.81 -2.46
CA GLY A 19 -31.50 8.85 -1.86
C GLY A 19 -30.21 9.61 -1.61
N PHE A 20 -30.21 10.45 -0.58
CA PHE A 20 -29.06 10.61 0.26
C PHE A 20 -28.83 9.21 0.82
N THR A 21 -28.24 8.33 0.01
CA THR A 21 -27.28 7.40 0.54
C THR A 21 -26.34 8.33 1.27
N ALA A 22 -26.48 8.38 2.59
CA ALA A 22 -25.38 8.74 3.43
C ALA A 22 -24.25 7.86 2.89
N VAL A 23 -23.45 8.45 2.00
CA VAL A 23 -22.05 8.12 1.92
C VAL A 23 -21.65 8.38 3.35
N SER A 24 -21.69 7.32 4.17
CA SER A 24 -20.80 7.22 5.29
C SER A 24 -19.49 7.68 4.68
N ALA A 25 -19.07 8.88 5.05
CA ALA A 25 -17.77 9.36 4.67
C ALA A 25 -16.84 8.39 5.37
N MET A 26 -16.57 7.25 4.73
CA MET A 26 -15.34 6.51 4.92
C MET A 26 -14.32 7.59 4.59
N SER A 27 -13.78 8.16 5.65
CA SER A 27 -12.86 9.27 5.53
C SER A 27 -11.67 8.68 4.80
N ALA A 28 -11.62 8.92 3.49
CA ALA A 28 -10.58 8.32 2.67
C ALA A 28 -9.24 8.78 3.24
N PRO A 29 -8.19 7.94 3.18
CA PRO A 29 -6.89 8.29 3.74
C PRO A 29 -6.50 9.67 3.26
N ASP A 30 -5.99 10.50 4.18
CA ASP A 30 -5.58 11.83 3.80
C ASP A 30 -4.43 11.78 2.79
N GLU A 31 -4.18 12.89 2.10
CA GLU A 31 -3.17 12.93 1.03
C GLU A 31 -1.78 12.47 1.50
N ALA A 32 -1.42 12.72 2.77
CA ALA A 32 -0.15 12.26 3.31
C ALA A 32 -0.15 10.74 3.49
N GLN A 33 -1.23 10.15 4.03
CA GLN A 33 -1.38 8.69 4.12
C GLN A 33 -1.38 8.04 2.74
N ARG A 34 -2.09 8.61 1.75
CA ARG A 34 -2.09 8.08 0.36
C ARG A 34 -0.70 8.03 -0.25
N GLN A 35 0.07 9.10 -0.11
CA GLN A 35 1.45 9.13 -0.62
C GLN A 35 2.33 8.10 0.09
N MET A 36 2.09 7.85 1.37
CA MET A 36 2.82 6.84 2.12
C MET A 36 2.44 5.42 1.71
N ILE A 37 1.15 5.12 1.52
CA ILE A 37 0.67 3.86 0.96
C ILE A 37 1.36 3.56 -0.37
N GLN A 38 1.41 4.55 -1.27
CA GLN A 38 2.08 4.38 -2.56
C GLN A 38 3.57 4.04 -2.41
N ARG A 39 4.31 4.76 -1.55
CA ARG A 39 5.72 4.47 -1.32
C ARG A 39 5.96 3.08 -0.72
N VAL A 40 5.11 2.66 0.21
CA VAL A 40 5.17 1.33 0.83
C VAL A 40 4.91 0.24 -0.23
N ILE A 41 3.96 0.45 -1.14
CA ILE A 41 3.69 -0.47 -2.26
C ILE A 41 4.88 -0.52 -3.24
N GLU A 42 5.43 0.64 -3.62
CA GLU A 42 6.60 0.72 -4.50
C GLU A 42 7.82 0.04 -3.88
N ALA A 43 8.04 0.22 -2.58
CA ALA A 43 9.09 -0.47 -1.84
C ALA A 43 8.89 -1.99 -1.90
N LYS A 44 7.67 -2.48 -1.67
CA LYS A 44 7.34 -3.91 -1.73
C LYS A 44 7.59 -4.48 -3.10
N GLN A 45 7.27 -3.72 -4.15
CA GLN A 45 7.53 -4.14 -5.51
C GLN A 45 9.03 -4.30 -5.77
N LYS A 46 9.86 -3.33 -5.38
CA LYS A 46 11.32 -3.47 -5.54
C LYS A 46 11.89 -4.62 -4.74
N LEU A 47 11.34 -4.93 -3.56
CA LEU A 47 11.74 -6.08 -2.78
C LEU A 47 11.49 -7.39 -3.54
N LYS A 48 10.31 -7.53 -4.16
CA LYS A 48 9.97 -8.69 -5.00
C LYS A 48 10.85 -8.78 -6.26
N GLU A 49 11.16 -7.65 -6.88
CA GLU A 49 12.10 -7.61 -8.01
C GLU A 49 13.50 -8.06 -7.57
N ALA A 50 13.94 -7.63 -6.38
CA ALA A 50 15.21 -8.06 -5.80
C ALA A 50 15.22 -9.57 -5.50
N GLU A 51 14.14 -10.12 -4.97
CA GLU A 51 13.98 -11.55 -4.71
C GLU A 51 14.12 -12.39 -5.98
N ALA A 52 13.53 -11.94 -7.08
CA ALA A 52 13.62 -12.60 -8.38
C ALA A 52 14.98 -12.40 -9.08
N ALA A 53 15.70 -11.33 -8.76
CA ALA A 53 16.99 -10.99 -9.35
C ALA A 53 18.16 -11.80 -8.74
N LYS A 54 19.35 -11.66 -9.34
CA LYS A 54 20.59 -12.30 -8.85
C LYS A 54 21.78 -11.34 -8.94
N GLY A 55 22.83 -11.64 -8.17
CA GLY A 55 24.10 -10.93 -8.25
C GLY A 55 23.98 -9.42 -8.00
N ALA A 56 24.66 -8.62 -8.82
CA ALA A 56 24.72 -7.17 -8.69
C ALA A 56 23.36 -6.47 -8.85
N GLU A 57 22.47 -7.00 -9.70
CA GLU A 57 21.11 -6.49 -9.90
C GLU A 57 20.30 -6.61 -8.60
N ARG A 58 20.34 -7.78 -7.95
CA ARG A 58 19.70 -8.02 -6.65
C ARG A 58 20.24 -7.06 -5.59
N GLN A 59 21.56 -6.90 -5.51
CA GLN A 59 22.17 -5.95 -4.55
C GLN A 59 21.72 -4.50 -4.77
N LYS A 60 21.66 -4.06 -6.03
CA LYS A 60 21.17 -2.72 -6.38
C LYS A 60 19.71 -2.52 -5.96
N LEU A 61 18.83 -3.46 -6.33
CA LEU A 61 17.40 -3.38 -6.00
C LEU A 61 17.16 -3.41 -4.49
N MET A 62 17.91 -4.25 -3.75
CA MET A 62 17.89 -4.25 -2.28
C MET A 62 18.33 -2.90 -1.70
N GLY A 63 19.41 -2.31 -2.21
CA GLY A 63 19.86 -0.99 -1.75
C GLY A 63 18.82 0.12 -2.01
N GLU A 64 18.14 0.07 -3.15
CA GLU A 64 17.03 0.98 -3.46
C GLU A 64 15.82 0.75 -2.54
N HIS A 65 15.44 -0.50 -2.28
CA HIS A 65 14.39 -0.86 -1.33
C HIS A 65 14.69 -0.34 0.07
N MET A 66 15.88 -0.62 0.61
CA MET A 66 16.32 -0.16 1.94
C MET A 66 16.28 1.37 2.05
N LYS A 67 16.70 2.09 1.00
CA LYS A 67 16.62 3.55 0.96
C LYS A 67 15.17 4.03 1.06
N MET A 68 14.26 3.46 0.27
CA MET A 68 12.84 3.82 0.32
C MET A 68 12.21 3.49 1.68
N MET A 69 12.55 2.35 2.27
CA MET A 69 12.09 1.94 3.60
C MET A 69 12.54 2.94 4.67
N LYS A 70 13.81 3.36 4.65
CA LYS A 70 14.33 4.37 5.58
C LYS A 70 13.59 5.71 5.45
N GLU A 71 13.47 6.24 4.23
CA GLU A 71 12.78 7.52 3.98
C GLU A 71 11.29 7.45 4.36
N THR A 72 10.67 6.30 4.16
CA THR A 72 9.27 6.04 4.51
C THR A 72 9.09 5.98 6.03
N MET A 73 9.97 5.27 6.74
CA MET A 73 9.95 5.19 8.19
C MET A 73 10.15 6.55 8.87
N GLU A 74 11.10 7.35 8.37
CA GLU A 74 11.34 8.71 8.87
C GLU A 74 10.09 9.59 8.72
N LYS A 75 9.41 9.53 7.57
CA LYS A 75 8.17 10.27 7.35
C LYS A 75 7.07 9.78 8.28
N MET A 76 6.90 8.48 8.41
CA MET A 76 5.86 7.86 9.24
C MET A 76 5.97 8.29 10.71
N GLN A 77 7.18 8.35 11.26
CA GLN A 77 7.42 8.84 12.63
C GLN A 77 6.98 10.29 12.87
N THR A 78 6.98 11.10 11.82
CA THR A 78 6.61 12.53 11.91
C THR A 78 5.14 12.79 11.59
N MET A 79 4.42 11.80 11.07
CA MET A 79 3.01 11.92 10.73
C MET A 79 2.15 12.04 11.99
N LYS A 80 1.15 12.91 11.92
CA LYS A 80 0.17 13.15 12.98
C LYS A 80 -1.21 13.30 12.36
N PRO A 81 -2.29 12.95 13.07
CA PRO A 81 -3.64 13.25 12.62
C PRO A 81 -3.81 14.75 12.48
N LYS A 82 -4.64 15.19 11.54
CA LYS A 82 -4.90 16.63 11.34
C LYS A 82 -5.67 17.19 12.53
N ALA A 83 -5.37 18.43 12.89
CA ALA A 83 -6.13 19.14 13.90
C ALA A 83 -7.60 19.31 13.45
N GLY A 84 -8.53 19.13 14.39
CA GLY A 84 -9.96 19.32 14.14
C GLY A 84 -10.66 18.13 13.44
N MET A 85 -9.99 16.99 13.27
CA MET A 85 -10.64 15.74 12.90
C MET A 85 -11.73 15.37 13.91
N THR A 86 -12.83 14.79 13.43
CA THR A 86 -13.81 14.12 14.28
C THR A 86 -13.22 12.87 14.92
N MET A 87 -13.87 12.32 15.94
CA MET A 87 -13.39 11.09 16.60
C MET A 87 -13.28 9.92 15.63
N GLN A 88 -14.27 9.78 14.74
CA GLN A 88 -14.28 8.72 13.74
C GLN A 88 -13.15 8.88 12.72
N GLU A 89 -12.91 10.09 12.20
CA GLU A 89 -11.78 10.35 11.29
C GLU A 89 -10.43 10.12 11.96
N HIS A 90 -10.33 10.39 13.26
CA HIS A 90 -9.14 10.12 14.04
C HIS A 90 -8.90 8.61 14.23
N GLU A 91 -9.95 7.83 14.50
CA GLU A 91 -9.89 6.37 14.56
C GLU A 91 -9.49 5.77 13.21
N ASP A 92 -10.13 6.21 12.12
CA ASP A 92 -9.80 5.79 10.76
C ASP A 92 -8.32 6.10 10.44
N TRP A 93 -7.85 7.29 10.81
CA TRP A 93 -6.46 7.68 10.61
C TRP A 93 -5.49 6.76 11.38
N ILE A 94 -5.81 6.42 12.64
CA ILE A 94 -5.00 5.51 13.45
C ILE A 94 -4.95 4.12 12.81
N ASN A 95 -6.10 3.59 12.38
CA ASN A 95 -6.18 2.27 11.77
C ASN A 95 -5.33 2.20 10.51
N GLU A 96 -5.41 3.21 9.65
CA GLU A 96 -4.61 3.27 8.43
C GLU A 96 -3.11 3.44 8.73
N HIS A 97 -2.76 4.23 9.75
CA HIS A 97 -1.37 4.35 10.20
C HIS A 97 -0.81 3.02 10.74
N GLN A 98 -1.63 2.24 11.46
CA GLN A 98 -1.25 0.91 11.95
C GLN A 98 -1.05 -0.09 10.81
N ASN A 99 -1.96 -0.11 9.82
CA ASN A 99 -1.83 -0.96 8.64
C ASN A 99 -0.53 -0.66 7.88
N LEU A 100 -0.21 0.62 7.70
CA LEU A 100 1.05 1.06 7.08
C LEU A 100 2.29 0.58 7.85
N MET A 101 2.25 0.63 9.18
CA MET A 101 3.32 0.11 10.03
C MET A 101 3.46 -1.41 9.89
N GLU A 102 2.35 -2.15 9.86
CA GLU A 102 2.34 -3.61 9.70
C GLU A 102 2.95 -4.02 8.35
N ASP A 103 2.54 -3.37 7.25
CA ASP A 103 3.10 -3.63 5.91
C ASP A 103 4.60 -3.34 5.84
N MET A 104 5.05 -2.25 6.48
CA MET A 104 6.47 -1.90 6.56
C MET A 104 7.26 -2.93 7.35
N MET A 105 6.73 -3.39 8.50
CA MET A 105 7.37 -4.43 9.30
C MET A 105 7.44 -5.77 8.55
N GLY A 106 6.39 -6.13 7.80
CA GLY A 106 6.38 -7.31 6.94
C GLY A 106 7.50 -7.26 5.89
N GLN A 107 7.66 -6.13 5.21
CA GLN A 107 8.74 -5.94 4.23
C GLN A 107 10.13 -6.00 4.86
N MET A 108 10.31 -5.42 6.05
CA MET A 108 11.58 -5.48 6.76
C MET A 108 11.98 -6.91 7.14
N MET A 109 11.00 -7.74 7.52
CA MET A 109 11.24 -9.16 7.78
C MET A 109 11.62 -9.92 6.50
N GLU A 110 10.91 -9.69 5.40
CA GLU A 110 11.23 -10.27 4.08
C GLU A 110 12.63 -9.85 3.60
N GLU A 111 12.98 -8.57 3.73
CA GLU A 111 14.33 -8.04 3.48
C GLU A 111 15.38 -8.78 4.34
N HIS A 112 15.14 -8.90 5.63
CA HIS A 112 16.06 -9.56 6.56
C HIS A 112 16.30 -11.04 6.17
N HIS A 113 15.24 -11.75 5.81
CA HIS A 113 15.33 -13.13 5.32
C HIS A 113 16.21 -13.21 4.06
N MET A 114 16.04 -12.29 3.12
CA MET A 114 16.85 -12.24 1.91
C MET A 114 18.32 -11.91 2.18
N LEU A 115 18.61 -10.97 3.08
CA LEU A 115 19.98 -10.64 3.46
C LEU A 115 20.69 -11.82 4.12
N MET A 116 19.96 -12.58 4.95
CA MET A 116 20.48 -13.80 5.57
C MET A 116 20.72 -14.92 4.54
N ASP A 117 19.89 -15.03 3.50
CA ASP A 117 20.10 -15.95 2.38
C ASP A 117 21.34 -15.54 1.56
N MET A 118 21.49 -14.24 1.26
CA MET A 118 22.67 -13.71 0.56
C MET A 118 23.97 -13.92 1.36
N GLY A 119 23.92 -13.75 2.69
CA GLY A 119 25.07 -13.97 3.58
C GLY A 119 25.45 -15.45 3.79
N LYS A 120 24.57 -16.38 3.43
CA LYS A 120 24.82 -17.84 3.48
C LYS A 120 25.37 -18.43 2.19
N MET A 121 25.56 -17.63 1.14
CA MET A 121 26.28 -18.13 -0.04
C MET A 121 27.72 -18.51 0.36
N PRO A 122 28.18 -19.73 0.06
CA PRO A 122 29.55 -20.11 0.35
C PRO A 122 30.49 -19.16 -0.40
N ILE A 123 31.44 -18.56 0.33
CA ILE A 123 32.64 -17.98 -0.25
C ILE A 123 33.40 -19.14 -0.90
N GLY A 124 33.05 -19.46 -2.14
CA GLY A 124 33.68 -20.49 -2.94
C GLY A 124 34.94 -19.95 -3.61
N MET A 125 36.07 -20.59 -3.28
CA MET A 125 37.39 -20.51 -3.92
C MET A 125 38.18 -19.21 -3.70
N GLY A 126 39.15 -19.28 -2.77
CA GLY A 126 40.20 -18.28 -2.68
C GLY A 126 41.34 -18.57 -1.72
N ASP A 127 41.59 -19.83 -1.30
CA ASP A 127 42.86 -20.16 -0.64
C ASP A 127 43.34 -21.54 -1.07
N MET A 128 44.24 -21.51 -2.04
CA MET A 128 45.19 -22.59 -2.30
C MET A 128 46.07 -22.72 -1.04
N HIS A 129 45.79 -23.70 -0.20
CA HIS A 129 46.77 -24.17 0.79
C HIS A 129 47.94 -24.81 0.05
N GLN A 130 48.97 -24.02 -0.26
CA GLN A 130 50.34 -24.49 -0.26
C GLN A 130 50.87 -24.35 1.17
N HIS A 131 51.16 -25.47 1.83
CA HIS A 131 52.26 -25.61 2.78
C HIS A 131 52.60 -27.08 2.94
#